data_AF-A0AAV5YD98-F1
#
_entry.id   AF-A0AAV5YD98-F1
#
_cell.length_a   1.000
_cell.length_b   1.000
_cell.length_c   1.000
_cell.angle_alpha   90.00
_cell.angle_beta   90.00
_cell.angle_gamma   90.00
#
_symmetry.space_group_name_H-M   'P 1'
#
loop_
_entity.id
_entity.type
_entity.pdbx_description
1 polymer ?
#
loop_
_entity_poly.entity_id
_entity_poly.type
_entity_poly.pdbx_seq_one_letter_code
_entity_poly.pdbx_strand_id
1 'polypeptide(L)'
;MPVASNAPPADGTFGLIVISHGAGGLSVNHRDLAMALASRGYVVAAPMHPRGKDNDISGVGVWVGRPRQVSRVIDTLLDDATLGPHIQRDRIGVVGHSNGGYTALAIAGAKPSPAASVAHCRQHPDDAKFCSFGGAA
;
A
#
# COMPACT_ATOMS: atom_id res chain seq x y z
N MET A 1 -15.14 -15.30 2.65
CA MET A 1 -15.19 -14.03 1.91
C MET A 1 -16.44 -14.10 1.03
N PRO A 2 -17.58 -13.53 1.46
CA PRO A 2 -18.84 -13.62 0.70
C PRO A 2 -18.79 -12.67 -0.51
N VAL A 3 -18.02 -13.03 -1.52
CA VAL A 3 -17.91 -12.31 -2.80
C VAL A 3 -18.24 -13.28 -3.94
N ALA A 4 -18.95 -12.80 -4.95
CA ALA A 4 -19.21 -13.58 -6.15
C ALA A 4 -17.97 -13.55 -7.05
N SER A 5 -17.32 -14.69 -7.24
CA SER A 5 -16.13 -14.79 -8.10
C SER A 5 -16.49 -14.52 -9.56
N ASN A 6 -15.73 -13.67 -10.24
CA ASN A 6 -15.92 -13.30 -11.65
C ASN A 6 -17.32 -12.77 -12.01
N ALA A 7 -18.06 -12.23 -11.04
CA ALA A 7 -19.29 -11.51 -11.35
C ALA A 7 -18.96 -10.25 -12.19
N PRO A 8 -19.85 -9.85 -13.11
CA PRO A 8 -19.69 -8.58 -13.82
C PRO A 8 -19.58 -7.41 -12.84
N PRO A 9 -18.80 -6.35 -13.17
CA PRO A 9 -18.83 -5.11 -12.43
C PRO A 9 -20.24 -4.54 -12.34
N ALA A 10 -20.56 -3.87 -11.24
CA ALA A 10 -21.80 -3.11 -11.13
C ALA A 10 -21.77 -1.89 -12.09
N ASP A 11 -22.95 -1.45 -12.51
CA ASP A 11 -23.08 -0.26 -13.35
C ASP A 11 -22.54 1.00 -12.64
N GLY A 12 -21.90 1.88 -13.41
CA GLY A 12 -21.38 3.17 -12.95
C GLY A 12 -19.85 3.20 -12.75
N THR A 13 -19.38 4.32 -12.18
CA THR A 13 -17.96 4.55 -11.89
C THR A 13 -17.73 4.74 -10.40
N PHE A 14 -16.60 4.24 -9.91
CA PHE A 14 -16.29 4.17 -8.48
C PHE A 14 -14.86 4.66 -8.22
N GLY A 15 -14.61 5.13 -6.99
CA GLY A 15 -13.25 5.46 -6.59
C GLY A 15 -12.38 4.21 -6.45
N LEU A 16 -11.08 4.33 -6.66
CA LEU A 16 -10.12 3.23 -6.50
C LEU A 16 -9.39 3.34 -5.16
N ILE A 17 -9.35 2.25 -4.39
CA ILE A 17 -8.46 2.11 -3.23
C ILE A 17 -7.50 0.94 -3.46
N VAL A 18 -6.20 1.20 -3.40
CA VAL A 18 -5.18 0.15 -3.37
C VAL A 18 -4.78 -0.14 -1.93
N ILE A 19 -4.83 -1.40 -1.49
CA ILE A 19 -4.43 -1.82 -0.15
C ILE A 19 -3.07 -2.53 -0.22
N SER A 20 -2.04 -1.90 0.33
CA SER A 20 -0.70 -2.49 0.43
C SER A 20 -0.51 -3.20 1.77
N HIS A 21 -0.26 -4.51 1.72
CA HIS A 21 0.02 -5.31 2.92
C HIS A 21 1.38 -4.96 3.55
N GLY A 22 1.57 -5.33 4.82
CA GLY A 22 2.82 -5.17 5.55
C GLY A 22 3.90 -6.21 5.21
N ALA A 23 4.97 -6.21 6.01
CA ALA A 23 6.06 -7.18 5.99
C ALA A 23 5.53 -8.63 5.98
N GLY A 24 6.00 -9.48 5.06
CA GLY A 24 5.60 -10.89 4.98
C GLY A 24 4.11 -11.14 4.72
N GLY A 25 3.33 -10.10 4.42
CA GLY A 25 1.88 -10.19 4.24
C GLY A 25 1.44 -10.79 2.90
N LEU A 26 0.14 -11.02 2.78
CA LEU A 26 -0.53 -11.52 1.59
C LEU A 26 -1.60 -10.52 1.11
N SER A 27 -2.01 -10.64 -0.15
CA SER A 27 -3.10 -9.84 -0.75
C SER A 27 -4.41 -9.93 0.03
N VAL A 28 -4.68 -11.06 0.70
CA VAL A 28 -5.92 -11.32 1.44
C VAL A 28 -5.89 -10.89 2.91
N ASN A 29 -4.76 -10.36 3.41
CA ASN A 29 -4.61 -9.99 4.83
C ASN A 29 -5.64 -8.94 5.28
N HIS A 30 -6.04 -8.05 4.38
CA HIS A 30 -6.97 -6.96 4.67
C HIS A 30 -8.33 -7.15 3.99
N ARG A 31 -8.74 -8.40 3.76
CA ARG A 31 -10.00 -8.73 3.05
C ARG A 31 -11.24 -8.07 3.67
N ASP A 32 -11.30 -7.94 5.00
CA ASP A 32 -12.49 -7.41 5.66
C ASP A 32 -12.64 -5.91 5.38
N LEU A 33 -11.52 -5.18 5.38
CA LEU A 33 -11.47 -3.79 4.92
C LEU A 33 -11.79 -3.69 3.42
N ALA A 34 -11.24 -4.58 2.59
CA ALA A 34 -11.50 -4.58 1.15
C ALA A 34 -12.99 -4.78 0.85
N MET A 35 -13.65 -5.73 1.51
CA MET A 35 -15.10 -5.94 1.38
C MET A 35 -15.90 -4.75 1.90
N ALA A 36 -15.49 -4.16 3.04
CA ALA A 36 -16.19 -3.01 3.60
C ALA A 36 -16.12 -1.78 2.68
N LEU A 37 -14.99 -1.54 2.03
CA LEU A 37 -14.82 -0.48 1.03
C LEU A 37 -15.60 -0.79 -0.25
N ALA A 38 -15.52 -2.01 -0.77
CA ALA A 38 -16.27 -2.43 -1.96
C ALA A 38 -17.78 -2.28 -1.77
N SER A 39 -18.31 -2.67 -0.60
CA SER A 39 -19.73 -2.48 -0.25
C SER A 39 -20.18 -1.01 -0.18
N ARG A 40 -19.24 -0.06 -0.19
CA ARG A 40 -19.47 1.39 -0.13
C ARG A 40 -19.15 2.10 -1.46
N GLY A 41 -19.05 1.35 -2.56
CA GLY A 41 -18.87 1.93 -3.90
C GLY A 41 -17.42 2.31 -4.20
N TYR A 42 -16.47 1.44 -3.85
CA TYR A 42 -15.08 1.54 -4.27
C TYR A 42 -14.65 0.29 -5.04
N VAL A 43 -13.86 0.47 -6.08
CA VAL A 43 -13.01 -0.61 -6.61
C VAL A 43 -11.83 -0.77 -5.63
N VAL A 44 -11.54 -2.00 -5.22
CA VAL A 44 -10.45 -2.28 -4.28
C VAL A 44 -9.46 -3.25 -4.89
N ALA A 45 -8.20 -2.83 -4.95
CA ALA A 45 -7.10 -3.67 -5.42
C ALA A 45 -6.16 -3.99 -4.26
N ALA A 46 -5.80 -5.26 -4.09
CA ALA A 46 -4.87 -5.71 -3.05
C ALA A 46 -3.71 -6.49 -3.69
N PRO A 47 -2.65 -5.82 -4.15
CA PRO A 47 -1.54 -6.49 -4.81
C PRO A 47 -0.73 -7.37 -3.85
N MET A 48 -0.16 -8.44 -4.40
CA MET A 48 0.91 -9.18 -3.74
C MET A 48 2.24 -8.53 -4.11
N HIS A 49 3.03 -8.17 -3.10
CA HIS A 49 4.37 -7.62 -3.33
C HIS A 49 5.44 -8.74 -3.26
N PRO A 50 6.47 -8.71 -4.12
CA PRO A 50 7.62 -9.62 -4.00
C PRO A 50 8.23 -9.55 -2.60
N ARG A 51 8.60 -10.71 -2.06
CA ARG A 51 9.28 -10.80 -0.76
C ARG A 51 10.79 -10.70 -0.98
N GLY A 52 11.47 -9.92 -0.15
CA GLY A 52 12.92 -10.03 -0.01
C GLY A 52 13.29 -11.41 0.56
N LYS A 53 14.58 -11.78 0.48
CA LYS A 53 15.11 -12.97 1.16
C LYS A 53 14.73 -12.90 2.65
N ASP A 54 14.26 -14.00 3.23
CA ASP A 54 13.89 -14.10 4.66
C ASP A 54 12.84 -13.06 5.14
N ASN A 55 11.93 -12.64 4.25
CA ASN A 55 10.96 -11.55 4.50
C ASN A 55 11.61 -10.19 4.76
N ASP A 56 12.82 -9.96 4.25
CA ASP A 56 13.48 -8.67 4.34
C ASP A 56 12.57 -7.56 3.77
N ILE A 57 12.34 -6.57 4.62
CA ILE A 57 11.54 -5.38 4.35
C ILE A 57 12.39 -4.15 4.09
N SER A 58 13.69 -4.34 3.93
CA SER A 58 14.66 -3.30 3.62
C SER A 58 15.12 -3.37 2.16
N GLY A 59 15.99 -2.44 1.78
CA GLY A 59 16.57 -2.39 0.44
C GLY A 59 15.70 -1.75 -0.65
N VAL A 60 16.34 -1.41 -1.77
CA VAL A 60 15.74 -0.62 -2.86
C VAL A 60 14.49 -1.29 -3.44
N GLY A 61 14.47 -2.62 -3.54
CA GLY A 61 13.32 -3.38 -4.03
C GLY A 61 12.05 -3.21 -3.18
N VAL A 62 12.21 -2.86 -1.90
CA VAL A 62 11.10 -2.59 -0.99
C VAL A 62 10.81 -1.10 -0.92
N TRP A 63 11.81 -0.28 -0.57
CA TRP A 63 11.63 1.16 -0.32
C TRP A 63 11.24 1.94 -1.59
N VAL A 64 11.79 1.57 -2.75
CA VAL A 64 11.47 2.19 -4.04
C VAL A 64 10.52 1.30 -4.86
N GLY A 65 10.70 -0.03 -4.76
CA GLY A 65 9.95 -0.96 -5.57
C GLY A 65 8.47 -1.06 -5.19
N ARG A 66 8.10 -1.08 -3.90
CA ARG A 66 6.68 -1.23 -3.51
C ARG A 66 5.81 -0.03 -3.93
N PRO A 67 6.24 1.24 -3.78
CA PRO A 67 5.53 2.37 -4.35
C PRO A 67 5.38 2.26 -5.88
N ARG A 68 6.44 1.90 -6.61
CA ARG A 68 6.36 1.71 -8.07
C ARG A 68 5.39 0.59 -8.47
N GLN A 69 5.32 -0.49 -7.69
CA GLN A 69 4.36 -1.57 -7.91
C GLN A 69 2.93 -1.10 -7.69
N VAL A 70 2.67 -0.28 -6.66
CA VAL A 70 1.35 0.34 -6.45
C VAL A 70 0.98 1.24 -7.64
N SER A 71 1.91 2.08 -8.11
CA SER A 71 1.70 2.89 -9.32
C SER A 71 1.33 2.02 -10.52
N ARG A 72 2.10 0.94 -10.74
CA ARG A 72 1.85 0.03 -11.86
C ARG A 72 0.49 -0.67 -11.76
N VAL A 73 0.04 -1.03 -10.56
CA VAL A 73 -1.29 -1.59 -10.35
C VAL A 73 -2.38 -0.59 -10.71
N ILE A 74 -2.23 0.67 -10.31
CA ILE A 74 -3.15 1.75 -10.67
C ILE A 74 -3.21 1.89 -12.19
N ASP A 75 -2.06 2.07 -12.85
CA ASP A 75 -1.99 2.22 -14.30
C ASP A 75 -2.64 1.03 -15.03
N THR A 76 -2.32 -0.19 -14.61
CA THR A 76 -2.86 -1.42 -15.21
C THR A 76 -4.38 -1.49 -15.09
N LEU A 77 -4.95 -1.08 -13.95
CA LEU A 77 -6.41 -1.09 -13.74
C LEU A 77 -7.10 0.02 -14.54
N LEU A 78 -6.47 1.19 -14.67
CA LEU A 78 -7.02 2.31 -15.44
C LEU A 78 -6.99 2.05 -16.96
N ASP A 79 -6.05 1.22 -17.42
CA ASP A 79 -5.90 0.82 -18.83
C ASP A 79 -6.64 -0.49 -19.17
N ASP A 80 -7.18 -1.20 -18.16
CA ASP A 80 -7.92 -2.44 -18.37
C ASP A 80 -9.25 -2.19 -19.11
N ALA A 81 -9.51 -2.95 -20.17
CA ALA A 81 -10.69 -2.74 -21.01
C ALA A 81 -12.02 -3.06 -20.31
N THR A 82 -11.99 -3.91 -19.27
CA THR A 82 -13.18 -4.32 -18.51
C THR A 82 -13.38 -3.46 -17.27
N LEU A 83 -12.31 -3.20 -16.51
CA LEU A 83 -12.36 -2.50 -15.22
C LEU A 83 -12.16 -1.00 -15.35
N GLY A 84 -11.32 -0.54 -16.28
CA GLY A 84 -10.99 0.86 -16.48
C GLY A 84 -12.20 1.79 -16.66
N PRO A 85 -13.21 1.41 -17.48
CA PRO A 85 -14.44 2.20 -17.63
C PRO A 85 -15.24 2.41 -16.33
N HIS A 86 -15.01 1.60 -15.29
CA HIS A 86 -15.68 1.70 -14.00
C HIS A 86 -14.87 2.44 -12.92
N ILE A 87 -13.68 2.98 -13.26
CA ILE A 87 -12.81 3.64 -12.28
C ILE A 87 -12.75 5.15 -12.51
N GLN A 88 -12.99 5.91 -11.43
CA GLN A 88 -12.83 7.37 -11.38
C GLN A 88 -11.34 7.74 -11.28
N ARG A 89 -10.79 8.28 -12.38
CA ARG A 89 -9.35 8.64 -12.48
C ARG A 89 -8.92 9.74 -11.50
N ASP A 90 -9.84 10.58 -11.08
CA ASP A 90 -9.64 11.68 -10.13
C ASP A 90 -9.86 11.29 -8.66
N ARG A 91 -10.26 10.03 -8.39
CA ARG A 91 -10.62 9.56 -7.04
C ARG A 91 -9.88 8.27 -6.70
N ILE A 92 -8.56 8.39 -6.51
CA ILE A 92 -7.65 7.27 -6.22
C ILE A 92 -7.00 7.48 -4.85
N GLY A 93 -7.04 6.45 -4.01
CA GLY A 93 -6.41 6.42 -2.70
C GLY A 93 -5.59 5.15 -2.47
N VAL A 94 -4.68 5.21 -1.48
CA VAL A 94 -3.86 4.07 -1.08
C VAL A 94 -3.94 3.92 0.44
N VAL A 95 -4.23 2.72 0.91
CA VAL A 95 -4.20 2.33 2.32
C VAL A 95 -3.08 1.34 2.53
N GLY A 96 -2.37 1.45 3.65
CA GLY A 96 -1.26 0.56 3.93
C GLY A 96 -1.07 0.27 5.42
N HIS A 97 -0.69 -0.98 5.72
CA HIS A 97 -0.38 -1.42 7.08
C HIS A 97 1.12 -1.69 7.24
N SER A 98 1.75 -1.20 8.32
CA SER A 98 3.18 -1.40 8.60
C SER A 98 4.05 -0.95 7.40
N ASN A 99 4.82 -1.84 6.76
CA ASN A 99 5.57 -1.54 5.53
C ASN A 99 4.67 -1.06 4.36
N GLY A 100 3.41 -1.51 4.33
CA GLY A 100 2.40 -0.96 3.45
C GLY A 100 2.08 0.50 3.76
N GLY A 101 2.14 0.92 5.04
CA GLY A 101 1.94 2.30 5.47
C GLY A 101 3.05 3.22 4.93
N TYR A 102 4.31 2.78 5.01
CA TYR A 102 5.40 3.45 4.31
C TYR A 102 5.12 3.55 2.80
N THR A 103 4.67 2.43 2.19
CA THR A 103 4.36 2.38 0.76
C THR A 103 3.29 3.42 0.38
N ALA A 104 2.24 3.56 1.20
CA ALA A 104 1.15 4.52 1.01
C ALA A 104 1.62 5.98 1.13
N LEU A 105 2.52 6.28 2.07
CA LEU A 105 3.11 7.62 2.20
C LEU A 105 4.04 7.94 1.02
N ALA A 106 4.89 6.99 0.62
CA ALA A 106 5.88 7.20 -0.43
C ALA A 106 5.24 7.41 -1.82
N ILE A 107 4.19 6.65 -2.17
CA ILE A 107 3.42 6.90 -3.42
C ILE A 107 2.72 8.26 -3.41
N ALA A 108 2.30 8.74 -2.23
CA ALA A 108 1.75 10.08 -2.07
C ALA A 108 2.82 11.21 -2.10
N GLY A 109 4.10 10.86 -2.31
CA GLY A 109 5.19 11.83 -2.48
C GLY A 109 6.03 12.07 -1.22
N ALA A 110 5.79 11.35 -0.12
CA ALA A 110 6.64 11.44 1.05
C ALA A 110 8.07 10.99 0.73
N LYS A 111 9.06 11.73 1.23
CA LYS A 111 10.49 11.42 1.06
C LYS A 111 11.07 10.99 2.40
N PRO A 112 11.49 9.71 2.56
CA PRO A 112 12.13 9.27 3.79
C PRO A 112 13.45 10.02 4.02
N SER A 113 13.70 10.43 5.26
CA SER A 113 14.92 11.15 5.65
C SER A 113 15.63 10.40 6.79
N PRO A 114 16.72 9.67 6.50
CA PRO A 114 17.53 9.04 7.54
C PRO A 114 18.09 10.05 8.55
N ALA A 115 18.43 11.25 8.07
CA ALA A 115 18.91 12.34 8.92
C ALA A 115 17.88 12.79 9.97
N ALA A 116 16.58 12.75 9.62
CA ALA A 116 15.51 13.08 10.56
C ALA A 116 15.42 12.05 11.70
N SER A 117 15.58 10.75 11.40
CA SER A 117 15.61 9.71 12.43
C SER A 117 16.79 9.87 13.39
N VAL A 118 17.98 10.18 12.86
CA VAL A 118 19.18 10.43 13.69
C VAL A 118 18.98 11.68 14.57
N ALA A 119 18.43 12.76 14.02
CA ALA A 119 18.16 13.97 14.76
C ALA A 119 17.16 13.75 15.91
N HIS A 120 16.08 13.00 15.64
CA HIS A 120 15.09 12.60 16.66
C HIS A 120 15.77 11.87 17.82
N CYS A 121 16.58 10.85 17.53
CA CYS A 121 17.23 10.06 18.57
C CYS A 121 18.26 10.82 19.41
N ARG A 122 18.90 11.84 18.83
CA ARG A 122 19.76 12.75 19.59
C ARG A 122 18.98 13.67 20.53
N GLN A 123 17.76 14.06 20.14
CA GLN A 123 16.91 14.96 20.91
C GLN A 123 16.06 14.21 21.95
N HIS A 124 15.73 12.95 21.68
CA HIS A 124 14.84 12.11 22.49
C HIS A 124 15.52 10.77 22.82
N PRO A 125 16.58 10.76 23.65
CA PRO A 125 17.29 9.53 24.00
C PRO A 125 16.43 8.55 24.82
N ASP A 126 15.32 9.02 25.39
CA ASP A 126 14.32 8.22 26.09
C ASP A 126 13.39 7.43 25.14
N ASP A 127 13.34 7.76 23.85
CA ASP A 127 12.61 7.00 22.83
C ASP A 127 13.44 5.80 22.32
N ALA A 128 13.90 4.98 23.26
CA ALA A 128 14.78 3.85 22.99
C ALA A 128 14.16 2.83 22.01
N LYS A 129 12.83 2.69 22.02
CA LYS A 129 12.12 1.79 21.10
C LYS A 129 12.30 2.25 19.67
N PHE A 130 11.96 3.49 19.33
CA PHE A 130 12.15 4.00 17.98
C PHE A 130 13.63 3.98 17.56
N CYS A 131 14.52 4.43 18.44
CA CYS A 131 15.94 4.58 18.13
C CYS A 131 16.66 3.24 17.93
N SER A 132 16.20 2.17 18.57
CA SER A 132 16.69 0.81 18.30
C SER A 132 16.39 0.30 16.89
N PHE A 133 15.30 0.78 16.25
CA PHE A 133 14.94 0.42 14.87
C PHE A 133 15.51 1.40 13.83
N GLY A 134 15.77 2.65 14.22
CA GLY A 134 16.17 3.75 13.32
C GLY A 134 17.64 3.76 12.91
N GLY A 135 18.46 2.83 13.39
CA GLY A 135 19.90 2.76 13.07
C GLY A 135 20.75 3.85 13.75
N ALA A 136 20.22 4.49 14.79
CA ALA A 136 20.93 5.45 15.63
C ALA A 136 21.21 4.81 17.01
N ALA A 137 22.07 3.79 17.01
CA ALA A 137 22.76 3.32 18.22
C ALA A 137 24.23 3.72 18.11
#